data_AF-A0A4Z0BHB0-F1
#
_entry.id   AF-A0A4Z0BHB0-F1
#
_cell.length_a   1.000
_cell.length_b   1.000
_cell.length_c   1.000
_cell.angle_alpha   90.00
_cell.angle_beta   90.00
_cell.angle_gamma   90.00
#
_symmetry.space_group_name_H-M   'P 1'
#
loop_
_entity.id
_entity.type
_entity.pdbx_description
1 polymer ?
#
loop_
_entity_poly.entity_id
_entity_poly.type
_entity_poly.pdbx_seq_one_letter_code
_entity_poly.pdbx_strand_id
1 'polypeptide(L)' 'MTRPSLSQADLEQVYDRLAEAIDQAGAERSELFLVKLALLNAQALGDARQFAAHLEAALRDL' A
#
# COMPACT_ATOMS: atom_id res chain seq x y z
N MET A 1 14.10 0.69 -19.15
CA MET A 1 13.50 -0.57 -18.67
C MET A 1 12.11 -0.26 -18.17
N THR A 2 11.07 -0.85 -18.75
CA THR A 2 9.68 -0.66 -18.34
C THR A 2 9.48 -1.34 -16.99
N ARG A 3 9.01 -0.62 -15.96
CA ARG A 3 8.61 -1.29 -14.70
C ARG A 3 7.42 -2.19 -15.01
N PRO A 4 7.44 -3.47 -14.61
CA PRO A 4 6.26 -4.30 -14.72
C PRO A 4 5.13 -3.68 -13.89
N SER A 5 4.00 -3.41 -14.54
CA SER A 5 2.76 -3.00 -13.89
C SER A 5 1.95 -4.23 -13.52
N LEU A 6 1.31 -4.22 -12.36
CA LEU A 6 0.37 -5.26 -11.96
C LEU A 6 -0.83 -5.29 -12.94
N SER A 7 -1.33 -6.49 -13.22
CA SER A 7 -2.61 -6.62 -13.92
C SER A 7 -3.76 -6.25 -12.98
N GLN A 8 -4.96 -6.04 -13.52
CA GLN A 8 -6.15 -5.81 -12.71
C GLN A 8 -6.41 -6.97 -11.73
N ALA A 9 -6.26 -8.21 -12.19
CA ALA A 9 -6.45 -9.39 -11.34
C ALA A 9 -5.41 -9.48 -10.21
N ASP A 10 -4.18 -8.99 -10.44
CA ASP A 10 -3.18 -8.92 -9.38
C ASP A 10 -3.54 -7.83 -8.36
N LEU A 11 -4.08 -6.69 -8.80
CA LEU A 11 -4.53 -5.61 -7.92
C LEU A 11 -5.71 -6.05 -7.05
N GLU A 12 -6.67 -6.79 -7.60
CA GLU A 12 -7.80 -7.37 -6.86
C GLU A 12 -7.30 -8.34 -5.76
N GLN A 13 -6.39 -9.25 -6.09
CA GLN A 13 -5.78 -10.16 -5.11
C GLN A 13 -4.99 -9.42 -4.03
N VAL A 14 -4.29 -8.33 -4.38
CA VAL A 14 -3.60 -7.48 -3.39
C VAL A 14 -4.61 -6.81 -2.46
N TYR A 15 -5.71 -6.28 -3.01
CA TYR A 15 -6.78 -5.65 -2.24
C TYR A 15 -7.42 -6.63 -1.24
N ASP A 16 -7.79 -7.83 -1.69
CA ASP A 16 -8.40 -8.86 -0.82
C ASP A 16 -7.48 -9.23 0.34
N ARG A 17 -6.18 -9.43 0.06
CA ARG A 17 -5.19 -9.71 1.10
C ARG A 17 -5.00 -8.55 2.08
N LEU A 18 -5.07 -7.30 1.61
CA LEU A 18 -5.00 -6.13 2.47
C LEU A 18 -6.21 -6.07 3.40
N ALA A 19 -7.42 -6.33 2.89
CA ALA A 19 -8.65 -6.35 3.69
C ALA A 19 -8.56 -7.41 4.80
N GLU A 20 -8.18 -8.65 4.47
CA GLU A 20 -7.99 -9.73 5.45
C GLU A 20 -6.94 -9.37 6.52
N ALA A 21 -5.83 -8.74 6.11
CA ALA A 21 -4.77 -8.35 7.05
C ALA A 21 -5.19 -7.19 7.96
N ILE A 22 -5.98 -6.24 7.47
CA ILE A 22 -6.55 -5.14 8.28
C ILE A 22 -7.52 -5.72 9.32
N ASP A 23 -8.40 -6.64 8.91
CA ASP A 23 -9.33 -7.32 9.81
C ASP A 23 -8.57 -8.10 10.90
N GLN A 24 -7.48 -8.78 10.52
CA GLN A 24 -6.62 -9.49 11.47
C GLN A 24 -5.90 -8.55 12.45
N ALA A 25 -5.45 -7.38 11.98
CA ALA A 25 -4.82 -6.38 12.84
C ALA A 25 -5.83 -5.83 13.88
N GLY A 26 -7.09 -5.71 13.49
CA GLY A 26 -8.18 -5.20 14.32
C GLY A 26 -8.17 -3.67 14.44
N ALA A 27 -9.31 -3.11 14.86
CA ALA A 27 -9.56 -1.66 14.86
C ALA A 27 -8.53 -0.84 15.67
N GLU A 28 -7.97 -1.38 16.75
CA GLU A 28 -6.99 -0.67 17.57
C GLU A 28 -5.60 -0.59 16.94
N ARG A 29 -5.29 -1.46 15.97
CA ARG A 29 -3.93 -1.59 15.40
C ARG A 29 -3.90 -1.45 13.88
N SER A 30 -5.04 -1.33 13.21
CA SER A 30 -5.14 -1.21 11.75
C SER A 30 -4.33 -0.02 11.22
N GLU A 31 -4.43 1.15 11.84
CA GLU A 31 -3.64 2.34 11.47
C GLU A 31 -2.13 2.09 11.62
N LEU A 32 -1.70 1.53 12.76
CA LEU A 32 -0.29 1.21 13.01
C LEU A 32 0.24 0.18 11.99
N PHE A 33 -0.58 -0.83 11.67
CA PHE A 33 -0.27 -1.83 10.65
C PHE A 33 -0.10 -1.18 9.27
N LEU A 34 -1.05 -0.34 8.85
CA LEU A 34 -1.02 0.34 7.56
C LEU A 34 0.19 1.27 7.42
N VAL A 35 0.52 2.03 8.46
CA VAL A 35 1.73 2.87 8.49
C VAL A 35 2.98 2.01 8.36
N LYS A 36 3.07 0.90 9.11
CA LYS A 36 4.22 -0.01 9.03
C LYS A 36 4.36 -0.63 7.63
N LEU A 37 3.25 -1.07 7.03
CA LEU A 37 3.23 -1.60 5.67
C LEU A 37 3.67 -0.55 4.65
N ALA A 38 3.19 0.68 4.78
CA ALA A 38 3.57 1.78 3.89
C ALA A 38 5.07 2.09 3.99
N LEU A 39 5.64 2.09 5.20
CA LEU A 39 7.09 2.27 5.40
C LEU A 39 7.93 1.15 4.79
N LEU A 40 7.50 -0.11 4.93
CA LEU A 40 8.17 -1.25 4.29
C LEU A 40 8.16 -1.12 2.76
N ASN A 41 7.04 -0.69 2.19
CA ASN A 41 6.92 -0.44 0.74
C ASN A 41 7.77 0.77 0.30
N ALA A 42 7.84 1.85 1.09
CA ALA A 42 8.73 2.98 0.81
C ALA A 42 10.20 2.54 0.77
N GLN A 43 10.60 1.68 1.72
CA GLN A 43 11.95 1.12 1.76
C GLN A 43 12.24 0.20 0.56
N ALA A 44 11.27 -0.64 0.17
CA ALA A 44 11.38 -1.52 -1.00
C ALA A 44 11.41 -0.71 -2.32
N LEU A 45 10.67 0.39 -2.38
CA LEU A 45 10.64 1.30 -3.53
C LEU A 45 11.99 2.02 -3.71
N GLY A 46 12.66 2.35 -2.60
CA GLY A 46 13.95 3.04 -2.59
C GLY A 46 13.91 4.50 -3.07
N ASP A 47 12.71 5.08 -3.24
CA ASP A 47 12.50 6.44 -3.72
C ASP A 47 11.43 7.16 -2.88
N ALA A 48 11.90 8.04 -2.00
CA ALA A 48 11.04 8.82 -1.11
C ALA A 48 10.17 9.84 -1.85
N ARG A 49 10.61 10.38 -2.99
CA ARG A 49 9.82 11.37 -3.77
C ARG A 49 8.66 10.68 -4.46
N GLN A 50 8.92 9.50 -5.03
CA GLN A 50 7.87 8.71 -5.65
C GLN A 50 6.85 8.21 -4.63
N PHE A 51 7.31 7.76 -3.45
CA PHE A 51 6.40 7.42 -2.35
C PHE A 51 5.54 8.61 -1.92
N ALA A 52 6.12 9.81 -1.77
CA ALA A 52 5.36 11.02 -1.45
C ALA A 52 4.31 11.35 -2.53
N ALA A 53 4.64 11.17 -3.82
CA ALA A 53 3.68 11.36 -4.89
C ALA A 53 2.52 10.35 -4.82
N HIS A 54 2.77 9.10 -4.44
CA HIS A 54 1.73 8.09 -4.21
C HIS A 54 0.84 8.45 -3.01
N LEU A 55 1.44 8.94 -1.92
CA LEU A 55 0.70 9.39 -0.73
C LEU A 55 -0.29 10.52 -1.08
N GLU A 56 0.19 11.54 -1.78
CA GLU A 56 -0.63 12.66 -2.24
C GLU A 56 -1.73 12.21 -3.22
N ALA A 57 -1.43 11.22 -4.08
CA ALA A 57 -2.43 10.65 -4.98
C ALA A 57 -3.54 9.91 -4.21
N ALA A 58 -3.16 9.08 -3.23
CA ALA A 58 -4.12 8.38 -2.39
C ALA A 58 -5.03 9.35 -1.61
N LEU A 59 -4.46 10.42 -1.03
CA LEU A 59 -5.24 11.43 -0.29
C LEU A 59 -6.30 12.16 -1.14
N ARG A 60 -6.08 12.29 -2.45
CA ARG A 60 -7.04 12.94 -3.36
C ARG A 60 -8.20 12.05 -3.78
N ASP A 61 -8.07 10.73 -3.62
CA ASP A 61 -9.00 9.70 -4.10
C ASP A 61 -9.59 8.89 -2.93
N LEU A 62 -9.59 9.48 -1.72
CA LEU A 62 -10.19 8.91 -0.51
C LEU A 62 -11.73 9.01 -0.51
#